data_AF-A0A662S804-F1
#
_entry.id   AF-A0A662S804-F1
#
_cell.length_a   1.000
_cell.length_b   1.000
_cell.length_c   1.000
_cell.angle_alpha   90.00
_cell.angle_beta   90.00
_cell.angle_gamma   90.00
#
_symmetry.space_group_name_H-M   'P 1'
#
loop_
_entity.id
_entity.type
_entity.pdbx_description
1 polymer ?
#
loop_
_entity_poly.entity_id
_entity_poly.type
_entity_poly.pdbx_seq_one_letter_code
_entity_poly.pdbx_strand_id
1 'polypeptide(L)'
;MNKLQKICAFLLGLAFVISLTLNIVFVRYPKARDSVPSIRLSKKISGNELANLLSEKFPDANILVMDGWYYLINKEDFDKLLVYDKTDRHEYIPEVYDCDDFAFDLWRNISRLYHIAIGVVFIYFDSIGHAINCYVDTDLNVHLIEPQSDEYIHYSSVNRIII
;
A
#
# COMPACT_ATOMS: atom_id res chain seq x y z
N MET A 1 23.69 -37.76 41.58
CA MET A 1 23.05 -37.94 40.26
C MET A 1 23.51 -39.24 39.62
N ASN A 2 22.56 -40.08 39.20
CA ASN A 2 22.87 -41.30 38.45
C ASN A 2 23.26 -40.96 36.99
N LYS A 3 23.78 -41.96 36.26
CA LYS A 3 24.26 -41.79 34.87
C LYS A 3 23.17 -41.22 33.95
N LEU A 4 21.92 -41.64 34.15
CA LEU A 4 20.76 -41.18 33.39
C LEU A 4 20.48 -39.68 33.62
N GLN A 5 20.51 -39.23 34.88
CA GLN A 5 20.30 -37.82 35.22
C GLN A 5 21.38 -36.90 34.64
N LYS A 6 22.64 -37.36 34.56
CA LYS A 6 23.73 -36.60 33.93
C LYS A 6 23.52 -36.45 32.41
N ILE A 7 23.04 -37.50 31.75
CA ILE A 7 22.72 -37.46 30.32
C ILE A 7 21.54 -36.53 30.05
N CYS A 8 20.46 -36.62 30.83
CA CYS A 8 19.31 -35.73 30.68
C CYS A 8 19.67 -34.26 30.90
N ALA A 9 20.47 -33.95 31.93
CA ALA A 9 20.92 -32.58 32.18
C ALA A 9 21.79 -32.03 31.03
N PHE A 10 22.66 -32.87 30.45
CA PHE A 10 23.46 -32.49 29.29
C PHE A 10 22.60 -32.21 28.05
N LEU A 11 21.63 -33.09 27.76
CA LEU A 11 20.72 -32.91 26.61
C LEU A 11 19.83 -31.67 26.75
N LEU A 12 19.32 -31.39 27.95
CA LEU A 12 18.56 -30.16 28.23
C LEU A 12 19.43 -28.91 28.07
N GLY A 13 20.67 -28.94 28.56
CA GLY A 13 21.63 -27.86 28.37
C GLY A 13 21.94 -27.62 26.89
N LEU A 14 22.14 -28.69 26.12
CA LEU A 14 22.38 -28.62 24.68
C LEU A 14 21.17 -28.05 23.93
N ALA A 15 19.96 -28.49 24.26
CA ALA A 15 18.72 -27.97 23.66
C ALA A 15 18.51 -26.49 23.99
N PHE A 16 18.83 -26.06 25.21
CA PHE A 16 18.76 -24.65 25.60
C PHE A 16 19.77 -23.79 24.83
N VAL A 17 21.01 -24.25 24.67
CA VAL A 17 22.04 -23.55 23.89
C VAL A 17 21.62 -23.46 22.41
N ILE A 18 21.12 -24.55 21.82
CA ILE A 18 20.61 -24.55 20.43
C ILE A 18 19.44 -23.59 20.28
N SER A 19 18.49 -23.59 21.23
CA SER A 19 17.34 -22.67 21.19
C SER A 19 17.77 -21.20 21.30
N LEU A 20 18.76 -20.92 22.16
CA LEU A 20 19.30 -19.57 22.33
C LEU A 20 20.07 -19.12 21.08
N THR A 21 20.89 -19.98 20.48
CA THR A 21 21.61 -19.64 19.25
C THR A 21 20.67 -19.50 18.06
N LEU A 22 19.65 -20.36 17.93
CA LEU A 22 18.63 -20.22 16.90
C LEU A 22 17.84 -18.93 17.09
N ASN A 23 17.38 -18.60 18.30
CA ASN A 23 16.71 -17.31 18.55
C ASN A 23 17.61 -16.12 18.22
N ILE A 24 18.89 -16.14 18.59
CA ILE A 24 19.82 -15.05 18.22
C ILE A 24 20.00 -14.96 16.70
N VAL A 25 20.13 -16.08 16.00
CA VAL A 25 20.28 -16.12 14.53
C VAL A 25 18.99 -15.66 13.84
N PHE A 26 17.81 -16.09 14.29
CA PHE A 26 16.53 -15.69 13.71
C PHE A 26 16.12 -14.26 14.07
N VAL A 27 16.48 -13.75 15.25
CA VAL A 27 16.25 -12.35 15.65
C VAL A 27 17.26 -11.40 14.98
N ARG A 28 18.49 -11.87 14.67
CA ARG A 28 19.53 -11.06 13.99
C ARG A 28 19.59 -11.22 12.48
N TYR A 29 18.84 -12.12 11.87
CA TYR A 29 18.57 -12.01 10.45
C TYR A 29 17.50 -10.94 10.29
N PRO A 30 17.82 -9.69 9.92
CA PRO A 30 16.80 -8.86 9.32
C PRO A 30 16.29 -9.66 8.14
N LYS A 31 15.02 -10.10 8.22
CA LYS A 31 14.27 -10.57 7.07
C LYS A 31 14.61 -9.57 5.96
N ALA A 32 15.25 -10.04 4.88
CA ALA A 32 15.75 -9.16 3.83
C ALA A 32 14.65 -8.13 3.56
N ARG A 33 14.90 -6.84 3.85
CA ARG A 33 13.93 -5.81 3.52
C ARG A 33 13.71 -5.99 2.03
N ASP A 34 12.47 -6.31 1.64
CA ASP A 34 12.09 -6.34 0.25
C ASP A 34 12.66 -5.05 -0.36
N SER A 35 13.53 -5.19 -1.36
CA SER A 35 14.19 -4.02 -1.94
C SER A 35 13.10 -3.15 -2.56
N VAL A 36 13.15 -1.84 -2.31
CA VAL A 36 12.23 -0.89 -2.95
C VAL A 36 12.22 -1.17 -4.47
N PRO A 37 11.05 -1.37 -5.09
CA PRO A 37 10.97 -1.79 -6.48
C PRO A 37 11.57 -0.73 -7.40
N SER A 38 12.33 -1.16 -8.42
CA SER A 38 12.80 -0.24 -9.45
C SER A 38 11.67 0.04 -10.43
N ILE A 39 11.25 1.32 -10.51
CA ILE A 39 10.18 1.78 -11.40
C ILE A 39 10.70 2.81 -12.41
N ARG A 40 9.99 2.98 -13.52
CA ARG A 40 10.33 3.92 -14.59
C ARG A 40 9.38 5.12 -14.58
N LEU A 41 9.90 6.28 -14.22
CA LEU A 41 9.18 7.55 -14.24
C LEU A 41 9.77 8.45 -15.32
N SER A 42 9.02 8.68 -16.40
CA SER A 42 9.50 9.44 -17.57
C SER A 42 8.60 10.60 -17.97
N LYS A 43 7.28 10.49 -17.71
CA LYS A 43 6.29 11.51 -18.05
C LYS A 43 5.84 12.25 -16.81
N LYS A 44 5.62 13.56 -16.96
CA LYS A 44 5.09 14.43 -15.90
C LYS A 44 3.76 15.01 -16.33
N ILE A 45 2.96 15.40 -15.35
CA ILE A 45 1.76 16.20 -15.50
C ILE A 45 1.85 17.38 -14.53
N SER A 46 1.48 18.58 -14.95
CA SER A 46 1.36 19.71 -14.01
C SER A 46 0.13 19.53 -13.12
N GLY A 47 0.11 20.19 -11.96
CA GLY A 47 -1.03 20.14 -11.05
C GLY A 47 -2.33 20.64 -11.70
N ASN A 48 -2.23 21.67 -12.56
CA ASN A 48 -3.38 22.19 -13.31
C ASN A 48 -3.89 21.19 -14.36
N GLU A 49 -2.98 20.57 -15.13
CA GLU A 49 -3.37 19.54 -16.10
C GLU A 49 -3.98 18.32 -15.41
N LEU A 50 -3.47 17.93 -14.25
CA LEU A 50 -4.04 16.85 -13.44
C LEU A 50 -5.43 17.22 -12.93
N ALA A 51 -5.61 18.42 -12.38
CA ALA A 51 -6.92 18.90 -11.94
C ALA A 51 -7.94 18.91 -13.08
N ASN A 52 -7.54 19.37 -14.27
CA ASN A 52 -8.39 19.37 -15.46
C ASN A 52 -8.75 17.94 -15.89
N LEU A 53 -7.76 17.05 -15.98
CA LEU A 53 -7.97 15.64 -16.33
C LEU A 53 -8.97 14.95 -15.37
N LEU A 54 -8.79 15.17 -14.06
CA LEU A 54 -9.68 14.61 -13.04
C LEU A 54 -11.08 15.23 -13.14
N SER A 55 -11.19 16.54 -13.38
CA SER A 55 -12.49 17.23 -13.51
C SER A 55 -13.24 16.80 -14.78
N GLU A 56 -12.54 16.58 -15.89
CA GLU A 56 -13.14 16.06 -17.11
C GLU A 56 -13.65 14.62 -16.92
N LYS A 57 -12.91 13.80 -16.18
CA LYS A 57 -13.29 12.40 -15.93
C LYS A 57 -14.36 12.26 -14.85
N PHE A 58 -14.38 13.16 -13.87
CA PHE A 58 -15.30 13.16 -12.73
C PHE A 58 -15.88 14.57 -12.53
N PRO A 59 -16.81 15.01 -13.39
CA PRO A 59 -17.30 16.39 -13.42
C PRO A 59 -18.01 16.84 -12.14
N ASP A 60 -18.58 15.90 -11.40
CA ASP A 60 -19.29 16.16 -10.15
C ASP A 60 -18.39 15.99 -8.90
N ALA A 61 -17.10 15.71 -9.09
CA ALA A 61 -16.17 15.51 -7.98
C ALA A 61 -15.62 16.83 -7.45
N ASN A 62 -15.48 16.90 -6.12
CA ASN A 62 -14.63 17.92 -5.50
C ASN A 62 -13.19 17.43 -5.58
N ILE A 63 -12.32 18.18 -6.26
CA ILE A 63 -10.94 17.77 -6.53
C ILE A 63 -9.95 18.72 -5.84
N LEU A 64 -9.02 18.17 -5.07
CA LEU A 64 -7.90 18.91 -4.46
C LEU A 64 -6.55 18.38 -4.96
N VAL A 65 -5.84 19.20 -5.73
CA VAL A 65 -4.46 18.90 -6.14
C VAL A 65 -3.48 19.71 -5.28
N MET A 66 -2.58 19.02 -4.58
CA MET A 66 -1.74 19.65 -3.53
C MET A 66 -0.42 20.24 -4.06
N ASP A 67 0.18 19.63 -5.09
CA ASP A 67 1.47 20.01 -5.63
C ASP A 67 1.38 20.56 -7.06
N GLY A 68 2.43 21.27 -7.48
CA GLY A 68 2.50 21.88 -8.80
C GLY A 68 2.72 20.92 -9.97
N TRP A 69 3.14 19.68 -9.72
CA TRP A 69 3.37 18.64 -10.74
C TRP A 69 3.53 17.26 -10.12
N TYR A 70 3.36 16.21 -10.92
CA TYR A 70 3.54 14.81 -10.52
C TYR A 70 4.17 13.98 -11.64
N TYR A 71 4.85 12.89 -11.30
CA TYR A 71 5.19 11.85 -12.27
C TYR A 71 3.98 10.97 -12.58
N LEU A 72 3.85 10.58 -13.84
CA LEU A 72 2.95 9.51 -14.26
C LEU A 72 3.70 8.18 -14.23
N ILE A 73 2.97 7.09 -14.00
CA ILE A 73 3.50 5.74 -13.85
C ILE A 73 2.78 4.78 -14.77
N ASN A 74 3.46 3.79 -15.34
CA ASN A 74 2.78 2.74 -16.11
C ASN A 74 2.17 1.69 -15.16
N LYS A 75 1.18 0.94 -15.64
CA LYS A 75 0.50 -0.08 -14.83
C LYS A 75 1.45 -1.13 -14.25
N GLU A 76 2.40 -1.64 -15.05
CA GLU A 76 3.34 -2.69 -14.61
C GLU A 76 4.17 -2.24 -13.41
N ASP A 77 4.64 -1.00 -13.42
CA ASP A 77 5.42 -0.44 -12.31
C ASP A 77 4.53 -0.11 -11.10
N PHE A 78 3.27 0.29 -11.32
CA PHE A 78 2.32 0.46 -10.22
C PHE A 78 1.98 -0.89 -9.56
N ASP A 79 1.80 -1.96 -10.34
CA ASP A 79 1.57 -3.32 -9.82
C ASP A 79 2.76 -3.80 -8.95
N LYS A 80 4.01 -3.41 -9.28
CA LYS A 80 5.17 -3.68 -8.42
C LYS A 80 5.11 -2.93 -7.09
N LEU A 81 4.54 -1.72 -7.07
CA LEU A 81 4.34 -0.96 -5.85
C LEU A 81 3.28 -1.60 -4.96
N LEU A 82 2.18 -2.11 -5.53
CA LEU A 82 1.15 -2.84 -4.79
C LEU A 82 1.74 -4.09 -4.12
N VAL A 83 2.50 -4.91 -4.87
CA VAL A 83 3.16 -6.11 -4.31
C VAL A 83 4.17 -5.78 -3.20
N TYR A 84 4.83 -4.62 -3.29
CA TYR A 84 5.79 -4.16 -2.29
C TYR A 84 5.10 -3.62 -1.03
N ASP A 85 4.01 -2.89 -1.26
CA ASP A 85 3.13 -2.41 -0.21
C ASP A 85 2.47 -3.59 0.52
N LYS A 86 2.09 -3.38 1.78
CA LYS A 86 1.54 -4.44 2.65
C LYS A 86 0.25 -3.99 3.31
N THR A 87 -0.38 -2.95 2.77
CA THR A 87 -1.61 -2.37 3.31
C THR A 87 -2.73 -3.41 3.28
N ASP A 88 -2.81 -4.20 2.20
CA ASP A 88 -3.69 -5.37 1.99
C ASP A 88 -3.63 -6.44 3.10
N ARG A 89 -2.56 -6.46 3.91
CA ARG A 89 -2.36 -7.46 4.98
C ARG A 89 -2.90 -7.04 6.33
N HIS A 90 -3.39 -5.81 6.47
CA HIS A 90 -4.02 -5.36 7.70
C HIS A 90 -5.41 -5.98 7.83
N GLU A 91 -5.84 -6.18 9.07
CA GLU A 91 -7.20 -6.61 9.36
C GLU A 91 -8.10 -5.37 9.39
N TYR A 92 -9.24 -5.44 8.71
CA TYR A 92 -10.27 -4.40 8.82
C TYR A 92 -10.87 -4.42 10.22
N ILE A 93 -10.83 -3.28 10.91
CA ILE A 93 -11.42 -3.09 12.23
C ILE A 93 -12.35 -1.88 12.13
N PRO A 94 -13.69 -2.06 12.23
CA PRO A 94 -14.64 -0.96 12.13
C PRO A 94 -14.26 0.21 13.04
N GLU A 95 -14.25 1.44 12.51
CA GLU A 95 -13.96 2.71 13.20
C GLU A 95 -12.52 2.85 13.78
N VAL A 96 -11.65 1.86 13.61
CA VAL A 96 -10.28 1.84 14.17
C VAL A 96 -9.21 1.68 13.11
N TYR A 97 -9.47 0.82 12.13
CA TYR A 97 -8.64 0.62 10.94
C TYR A 97 -9.59 0.23 9.82
N ASP A 98 -10.27 1.24 9.27
CA ASP A 98 -11.28 1.06 8.24
C ASP A 98 -10.83 1.61 6.88
N CYS A 99 -11.75 1.71 5.93
CA CYS A 99 -11.46 2.05 4.54
C CYS A 99 -10.56 3.29 4.37
N ASP A 100 -10.72 4.33 5.20
CA ASP A 100 -9.92 5.54 5.08
C ASP A 100 -8.48 5.31 5.54
N ASP A 101 -8.26 4.57 6.63
CA ASP A 101 -6.94 4.15 7.10
C ASP A 101 -6.18 3.36 6.03
N PHE A 102 -6.82 2.37 5.39
CA PHE A 102 -6.22 1.64 4.27
C PHE A 102 -5.84 2.59 3.11
N ALA A 103 -6.74 3.49 2.72
CA ALA A 103 -6.48 4.41 1.61
C ALA A 103 -5.33 5.39 1.90
N PHE A 104 -5.26 5.91 3.12
CA PHE A 104 -4.17 6.78 3.55
C PHE A 104 -2.85 6.05 3.71
N ASP A 105 -2.85 4.79 4.18
CA ASP A 105 -1.64 3.99 4.33
C ASP A 105 -1.02 3.68 2.96
N LEU A 106 -1.81 3.22 1.98
CA LEU A 106 -1.32 2.98 0.62
C LEU A 106 -0.76 4.26 0.00
N TRP A 107 -1.51 5.36 0.08
CA TRP A 107 -1.08 6.67 -0.42
C TRP A 107 0.23 7.12 0.23
N ARG A 108 0.35 7.03 1.56
CA ARG A 108 1.56 7.41 2.31
C ARG A 108 2.74 6.53 1.97
N ASN A 109 2.54 5.22 1.88
CA ASN A 109 3.61 4.25 1.66
C ASN A 109 4.24 4.40 0.26
N ILE A 110 3.43 4.77 -0.74
CA ILE A 110 3.90 5.05 -2.10
C ILE A 110 4.47 6.47 -2.23
N SER A 111 3.74 7.50 -1.75
CA SER A 111 4.12 8.90 -1.92
C SER A 111 5.44 9.27 -1.22
N ARG A 112 5.78 8.59 -0.11
CA ARG A 112 7.09 8.76 0.56
C ARG A 112 8.27 8.24 -0.26
N LEU A 113 8.02 7.36 -1.24
CA LEU A 113 9.04 6.77 -2.10
C LEU A 113 9.14 7.49 -3.43
N TYR A 114 7.99 7.87 -4.00
CA TYR A 114 7.89 8.43 -5.34
C TYR A 114 6.87 9.56 -5.41
N HIS A 115 7.25 10.64 -6.08
CA HIS A 115 6.37 11.78 -6.33
C HIS A 115 5.47 11.54 -7.55
N ILE A 116 4.57 10.57 -7.46
CA ILE A 116 3.65 10.17 -8.54
C ILE A 116 2.24 10.72 -8.33
N ALA A 117 1.43 10.77 -9.39
CA ALA A 117 0.03 11.18 -9.35
C ALA A 117 -0.87 10.10 -8.72
N ILE A 118 -0.73 9.89 -7.41
CA ILE A 118 -1.58 9.01 -6.58
C ILE A 118 -2.37 9.85 -5.57
N GLY A 119 -3.63 9.50 -5.34
CA GLY A 119 -4.54 10.20 -4.43
C GLY A 119 -5.41 9.25 -3.61
N VAL A 120 -6.09 9.83 -2.62
CA VAL A 120 -7.17 9.20 -1.85
C VAL A 120 -8.48 9.67 -2.45
N VAL A 121 -9.45 8.78 -2.58
CA VAL A 121 -10.75 9.07 -3.18
C VAL A 121 -11.84 8.62 -2.23
N PHE A 122 -12.73 9.52 -1.85
CA PHE A 122 -13.93 9.21 -1.09
C PHE A 122 -15.11 9.08 -2.06
N ILE A 123 -15.72 7.91 -2.08
CA ILE A 123 -16.88 7.60 -2.91
C ILE A 123 -18.11 7.34 -2.04
N TYR A 124 -19.30 7.60 -2.60
CA TYR A 124 -20.57 7.33 -1.92
C TYR A 124 -21.45 6.40 -2.76
N PHE A 125 -21.94 5.34 -2.12
CA PHE A 125 -22.97 4.44 -2.65
C PHE A 125 -24.21 4.54 -1.76
N ASP A 126 -25.31 5.11 -2.26
CA ASP A 126 -26.62 5.13 -1.59
C ASP A 126 -26.60 5.41 -0.06
N SER A 127 -25.78 6.38 0.36
CA SER A 127 -25.55 6.81 1.76
C SER A 127 -24.47 6.05 2.57
N ILE A 128 -23.71 5.16 1.93
CA ILE A 128 -22.50 4.53 2.49
C ILE A 128 -21.28 5.22 1.86
N GLY A 129 -20.45 5.84 2.70
CA GLY A 129 -19.15 6.36 2.29
C GLY A 129 -18.11 5.24 2.24
N HIS A 130 -17.20 5.30 1.29
CA HIS A 130 -16.07 4.38 1.15
C HIS A 130 -14.83 5.15 0.71
N ALA A 131 -13.65 4.74 1.16
CA ALA A 131 -12.39 5.36 0.78
C ALA A 131 -11.53 4.37 0.01
N ILE A 132 -11.00 4.83 -1.12
CA ILE A 132 -10.19 4.05 -2.05
C ILE A 132 -9.02 4.92 -2.53
N ASN A 133 -8.16 4.39 -3.39
CA ASN A 133 -7.11 5.19 -4.03
C ASN A 133 -7.35 5.37 -5.52
N CYS A 134 -6.71 6.38 -6.10
CA CYS A 134 -6.57 6.49 -7.53
C CYS A 134 -5.13 6.79 -7.94
N TYR A 135 -4.75 6.42 -9.15
CA TYR A 135 -3.54 6.94 -9.78
C TYR A 135 -3.77 7.27 -11.26
N VAL A 136 -2.93 8.14 -11.82
CA VAL A 136 -2.94 8.48 -13.25
C VAL A 136 -1.78 7.82 -13.96
N ASP A 137 -2.08 7.04 -15.00
CA ASP A 137 -1.07 6.35 -15.77
C ASP A 137 -0.40 7.22 -16.85
N THR A 138 0.63 6.67 -17.50
CA THR A 138 1.35 7.36 -18.60
C THR A 138 0.48 7.68 -19.82
N ASP A 139 -0.64 6.98 -19.98
CA ASP A 139 -1.62 7.15 -21.06
C ASP A 139 -2.78 8.08 -20.66
N LEU A 140 -2.68 8.73 -19.49
CA LEU A 140 -3.66 9.64 -18.89
C LEU A 140 -4.97 8.94 -18.48
N ASN A 141 -4.95 7.62 -18.29
CA ASN A 141 -6.06 6.93 -17.66
C ASN A 141 -5.97 7.08 -16.15
N VAL A 142 -7.07 7.51 -15.54
CA VAL A 142 -7.26 7.40 -14.09
C VAL A 142 -7.74 5.99 -13.74
N HIS A 143 -7.01 5.32 -12.86
CA HIS A 143 -7.32 4.00 -12.30
C HIS A 143 -7.76 4.16 -10.85
N LEU A 144 -8.75 3.36 -10.43
CA LEU A 144 -9.23 3.29 -9.05
C LEU A 144 -8.79 1.96 -8.44
N ILE A 145 -8.35 1.96 -7.18
CA ILE A 145 -7.78 0.81 -6.48
C ILE A 145 -8.46 0.64 -5.13
N GLU A 146 -8.92 -0.58 -4.83
CA GLU A 146 -9.32 -1.01 -3.49
C GLU A 146 -8.05 -1.36 -2.67
N PRO A 147 -7.64 -0.53 -1.70
CA PRO A 147 -6.40 -0.77 -0.94
C PRO A 147 -6.48 -1.98 0.00
N GLN A 148 -7.67 -2.51 0.30
CA GLN A 148 -7.82 -3.73 1.11
C GLN A 148 -7.50 -5.01 0.34
N SER A 149 -7.59 -5.00 -0.99
CA SER A 149 -7.46 -6.20 -1.84
C SER A 149 -6.50 -6.03 -3.02
N ASP A 150 -5.94 -4.83 -3.22
CA ASP A 150 -5.17 -4.44 -4.41
C ASP A 150 -5.94 -4.58 -5.73
N GLU A 151 -7.28 -4.62 -5.66
CA GLU A 151 -8.13 -4.80 -6.84
C GLU A 151 -8.41 -3.47 -7.56
N TYR A 152 -8.44 -3.51 -8.88
CA TYR A 152 -8.83 -2.37 -9.71
C TYR A 152 -10.36 -2.24 -9.76
N ILE A 153 -10.87 -1.06 -9.43
CA ILE A 153 -12.31 -0.78 -9.38
C ILE A 153 -12.78 -0.13 -10.69
N HIS A 154 -13.94 -0.55 -11.19
CA HIS A 154 -14.59 0.06 -12.35
C HIS A 154 -15.60 1.14 -11.94
N TYR A 155 -15.50 2.30 -12.60
CA TYR A 155 -16.25 3.53 -12.29
C TYR A 155 -17.78 3.42 -12.39
N SER A 156 -18.31 2.51 -13.23
CA SER A 156 -19.75 2.43 -13.53
C SER A 156 -20.66 2.14 -12.32
N SER A 157 -20.08 1.83 -11.16
CA SER A 157 -20.80 1.48 -9.95
C SER A 157 -20.97 2.63 -8.96
N VAL A 158 -20.38 3.82 -9.21
CA VAL A 158 -20.24 4.89 -8.20
C VAL A 158 -21.20 6.06 -8.44
N ASN A 159 -21.92 6.50 -7.39
CA ASN A 159 -22.91 7.59 -7.49
C ASN A 159 -22.32 8.99 -7.26
N ARG A 160 -21.26 9.13 -6.44
CA ARG A 160 -20.58 10.41 -6.18
C ARG A 160 -19.12 10.18 -5.77
N ILE A 161 -18.23 11.09 -6.16
CA ILE A 161 -16.78 11.02 -5.91
C ILE A 161 -16.25 12.32 -5.30
N ILE A 162 -15.24 12.23 -4.44
CA ILE A 162 -14.39 13.32 -3.92
C ILE A 162 -12.95 12.83 -4.03
N ILE A 163 -12.05 13.65 -4.59
CA ILE A 163 -10.64 13.33 -4.85
C ILE A 163 -9.74 14.35 -4.17
#